data_AF-A0A9D1DRV3-F1
#
_entry.id   AF-A0A9D1DRV3-F1
#
_cell.length_a   1.000
_cell.length_b   1.000
_cell.length_c   1.000
_cell.angle_alpha   90.00
_cell.angle_beta   90.00
_cell.angle_gamma   90.00
#
_symmetry.space_group_name_H-M   'P 1'
#
loop_
_entity.id
_entity.type
_entity.pdbx_description
1 polymer ?
#
loop_
_entity_poly.entity_id
_entity_poly.type
_entity_poly.pdbx_seq_one_letter_code
_entity_poly.pdbx_strand_id
1 'polypeptide(L)'
;MMENNLDFSEEMSKHSRFGEKLRILREIYDVSQQEIADLLGIERSTYTYYELGKTEPSLGTLRKIAYLFHVSADFLLDIPGTANQELQRRVEHIFVVYPEGRKKP
;
A
#
# COMPACT_ATOMS: atom_id res chain seq x y z
N MET A 1 28.38 26.11 -22.16
CA MET A 1 27.44 25.94 -21.03
C MET A 1 26.25 25.14 -21.54
N MET A 2 25.94 24.04 -20.85
CA MET A 2 24.77 23.14 -20.93
C MET A 2 25.21 21.68 -21.07
N GLU A 3 25.76 21.11 -19.99
CA GLU A 3 25.63 19.69 -19.70
C GLU A 3 25.31 19.56 -18.20
N ASN A 4 24.01 19.49 -17.91
CA ASN A 4 23.49 18.93 -16.67
C ASN A 4 22.32 18.02 -17.08
N ASN A 5 22.63 16.99 -17.86
CA ASN A 5 21.83 15.77 -17.88
C ASN A 5 22.25 14.93 -16.67
N LEU A 6 22.02 15.48 -15.48
CA LEU A 6 21.94 14.67 -14.28
C LEU A 6 20.68 13.83 -14.43
N ASP A 7 20.88 12.52 -14.44
CA ASP A 7 19.89 11.50 -14.66
C ASP A 7 18.73 11.62 -13.65
N PHE A 8 17.69 12.34 -14.05
CA PHE A 8 16.43 12.47 -13.30
C PHE A 8 15.75 11.11 -13.06
N SER A 9 16.09 10.07 -13.84
CA SER A 9 15.52 8.74 -13.67
C SER A 9 16.12 7.99 -12.47
N GLU A 10 17.36 8.32 -12.08
CA GLU A 10 18.06 7.67 -10.98
C GLU A 10 17.60 8.21 -9.60
N GLU A 11 17.18 9.48 -9.51
CA GLU A 11 16.60 10.06 -8.28
C GLU A 11 15.13 9.64 -8.04
N MET A 12 14.34 9.49 -9.10
CA MET A 12 12.97 8.94 -8.99
C MET A 12 12.95 7.47 -8.53
N SER A 13 14.04 6.74 -8.77
CA SER A 13 14.21 5.33 -8.37
C SER A 13 14.35 5.13 -6.86
N LYS A 14 14.77 6.16 -6.10
CA LYS A 14 15.18 6.00 -4.70
C LYS A 14 14.09 6.30 -3.66
N HIS A 15 12.97 6.89 -4.08
CA HIS A 15 11.80 7.00 -3.23
C HIS A 15 10.95 5.75 -3.42
N SER A 16 10.61 5.08 -2.32
CA SER A 16 9.65 3.97 -2.38
C SER A 16 8.37 4.50 -3.02
N ARG A 17 8.02 4.01 -4.22
CA ARG A 17 6.77 4.36 -4.94
C ARG A 17 5.55 4.23 -4.04
N PHE A 18 5.62 3.34 -3.05
CA PHE A 18 4.63 3.22 -1.98
C PHE A 18 4.48 4.50 -1.14
N GLY A 19 5.58 5.04 -0.59
CA GLY A 19 5.57 6.23 0.26
C GLY A 19 5.08 7.47 -0.47
N GLU A 20 5.49 7.64 -1.73
CA GLU A 20 5.00 8.72 -2.59
C GLU A 20 3.48 8.63 -2.82
N LYS A 21 2.95 7.43 -3.09
CA LYS A 21 1.50 7.23 -3.21
C LYS A 21 0.75 7.59 -1.94
N LEU A 22 1.28 7.23 -0.76
CA LEU A 22 0.64 7.61 0.51
C LEU A 22 0.56 9.13 0.65
N ARG A 23 1.64 9.83 0.30
CA ARG A 23 1.69 11.29 0.31
C ARG A 23 0.66 11.88 -0.65
N ILE A 24 0.61 11.41 -1.89
CA ILE A 24 -0.34 11.88 -2.91
C ILE A 24 -1.77 11.63 -2.46
N LEU A 25 -2.09 10.43 -1.98
CA LEU A 25 -3.43 10.09 -1.47
C LEU A 25 -3.82 11.00 -0.31
N ARG A 26 -2.90 11.22 0.65
CA ARG A 26 -3.12 12.13 1.76
C ARG A 26 -3.43 13.56 1.29
N GLU A 27 -2.65 14.08 0.33
CA GLU A 27 -2.83 15.41 -0.23
C GLU A 27 -4.15 15.55 -1.01
N ILE A 28 -4.58 14.50 -1.75
CA ILE A 28 -5.88 14.47 -2.43
C ILE A 28 -7.05 14.51 -1.44
N TYR A 29 -6.91 13.84 -0.30
CA TYR A 29 -7.93 13.82 0.76
C TYR A 29 -7.88 15.06 1.67
N ASP A 30 -6.95 16.00 1.43
CA ASP A 30 -6.75 17.24 2.21
C ASP A 30 -6.63 17.01 3.72
N VAL A 31 -5.86 15.98 4.10
CA VAL A 31 -5.61 15.64 5.51
C VAL A 31 -4.13 15.71 5.86
N SER A 32 -3.83 16.02 7.11
CA SER A 32 -2.48 16.10 7.64
C SER A 32 -1.90 14.73 7.95
N GLN A 33 -0.57 14.65 8.11
CA GLN A 33 0.10 13.42 8.56
C GLN A 33 -0.38 12.99 9.95
N GLN A 34 -0.79 13.94 10.80
CA GLN A 34 -1.31 13.64 12.14
C GLN A 34 -2.68 12.98 12.04
N GLU A 35 -3.60 13.55 11.25
CA GLU A 35 -4.95 13.01 11.09
C GLU A 35 -4.94 11.59 10.53
N ILE A 36 -4.09 11.30 9.54
CA ILE A 36 -3.95 9.92 9.04
C ILE A 36 -3.36 8.99 10.10
N ALA A 37 -2.36 9.45 10.86
CA ALA A 37 -1.78 8.64 11.92
C ALA A 37 -2.81 8.29 13.00
N ASP A 38 -3.66 9.25 13.38
CA ASP A 38 -4.75 9.06 14.33
C ASP A 38 -5.78 8.05 13.80
N LEU A 39 -6.18 8.16 12.53
CA LEU A 39 -7.09 7.21 11.87
C LEU A 39 -6.52 5.79 11.78
N LEU A 40 -5.21 5.65 11.60
CA LEU A 40 -4.52 4.36 11.54
C LEU A 40 -4.24 3.78 12.94
N GLY A 41 -4.24 4.62 13.98
CA GLY A 41 -3.85 4.28 15.34
C GLY A 41 -2.34 4.05 15.48
N ILE A 42 -1.53 4.94 14.88
CA ILE A 42 -0.06 4.89 14.91
C ILE A 42 0.51 6.27 15.28
N GLU A 43 1.79 6.32 15.62
CA GLU A 43 2.50 7.58 15.82
C GLU A 43 2.62 8.36 14.50
N ARG A 44 2.52 9.70 14.57
CA ARG A 44 2.71 10.58 13.39
C ARG A 44 4.06 10.33 12.70
N SER A 45 5.12 10.15 13.49
CA SER A 45 6.47 9.88 12.98
C SER A 45 6.54 8.57 12.19
N THR A 46 5.79 7.54 12.60
CA THR A 46 5.65 6.28 11.87
C THR A 46 5.02 6.54 10.49
N TYR A 47 3.95 7.32 10.42
CA TYR A 47 3.34 7.67 9.14
C TYR A 47 4.29 8.50 8.25
N THR A 48 5.00 9.48 8.81
CA THR A 48 6.06 10.22 8.09
C THR A 48 7.13 9.27 7.55
N TYR A 49 7.53 8.24 8.29
CA TYR A 49 8.50 7.24 7.82
C TYR A 49 7.97 6.38 6.69
N TYR A 50 6.65 6.10 6.64
CA TYR A 50 6.05 5.46 5.49
C TYR A 50 6.15 6.35 4.23
N GLU A 51 5.76 7.63 4.32
CA GLU A 51 5.85 8.56 3.18
C GLU A 51 7.28 8.76 2.68
N LEU A 52 8.27 8.73 3.58
CA LEU A 52 9.69 8.82 3.25
C LEU A 52 10.31 7.49 2.80
N GLY A 53 9.56 6.38 2.83
CA GLY A 53 10.07 5.04 2.51
C GLY A 53 11.13 4.52 3.49
N LYS A 54 11.19 5.06 4.72
CA LYS A 54 12.16 4.65 5.76
C LYS A 54 11.76 3.36 6.47
N THR A 55 10.49 3.02 6.44
CA THR A 55 9.96 1.80 7.03
C THR A 55 8.70 1.37 6.29
N GLU A 56 8.32 0.10 6.42
CA GLU A 56 7.15 -0.47 5.78
C GLU A 56 6.02 -0.68 6.81
N PRO A 57 4.75 -0.50 6.40
CA PRO A 57 3.63 -0.81 7.28
C PRO A 57 3.52 -2.32 7.50
N SER A 58 2.99 -2.71 8.66
CA SER A 58 2.52 -4.08 8.87
C SER A 58 1.40 -4.43 7.86
N LEU A 59 1.16 -5.71 7.58
CA LEU A 59 0.03 -6.14 6.75
C LEU A 59 -1.31 -5.60 7.26
N GLY A 60 -1.48 -5.54 8.59
CA GLY A 60 -2.68 -4.97 9.21
C GLY A 60 -2.84 -3.48 8.92
N THR A 61 -1.74 -2.72 9.00
CA THR A 61 -1.71 -1.28 8.69
C THR A 61 -1.91 -1.04 7.19
N LEU A 62 -1.26 -1.81 6.31
CA LEU A 62 -1.44 -1.74 4.87
C LEU A 62 -2.93 -1.93 4.49
N ARG A 63 -3.60 -2.93 5.09
CA ARG A 63 -5.03 -3.15 4.89
C ARG A 63 -5.88 -1.96 5.34
N LYS A 64 -5.55 -1.33 6.48
CA LYS A 64 -6.24 -0.13 6.96
C LYS A 64 -6.06 1.05 5.98
N ILE A 65 -4.83 1.25 5.48
CA ILE A 65 -4.53 2.29 4.49
C ILE A 65 -5.34 2.07 3.20
N ALA A 66 -5.34 0.85 2.67
CA ALA A 66 -6.11 0.48 1.48
C ALA A 66 -7.61 0.77 1.67
N TYR A 67 -8.16 0.40 2.83
CA TYR A 67 -9.55 0.67 3.18
C TYR A 67 -9.85 2.18 3.31
N LEU A 68 -9.01 2.92 4.03
CA LEU A 68 -9.17 4.35 4.30
C LEU A 68 -9.22 5.17 3.01
N PHE A 69 -8.33 4.87 2.05
CA PHE A 69 -8.25 5.59 0.79
C PHE A 69 -9.08 4.98 -0.34
N HIS A 70 -9.83 3.90 -0.08
CA HIS A 70 -10.62 3.18 -1.07
C HIS A 70 -9.82 2.70 -2.30
N VAL A 71 -8.61 2.18 -2.06
CA VAL A 71 -7.72 1.63 -3.09
C VAL A 71 -7.36 0.16 -2.80
N SER A 72 -6.90 -0.58 -3.81
CA SER A 72 -6.41 -1.94 -3.59
C SER A 72 -4.99 -1.94 -3.02
N ALA A 73 -4.63 -3.01 -2.31
CA ALA A 73 -3.24 -3.24 -1.91
C ALA A 73 -2.34 -3.37 -3.14
N ASP A 74 -2.84 -3.95 -4.24
CA ASP A 74 -2.12 -4.04 -5.52
C ASP A 74 -1.72 -2.66 -6.04
N PHE A 75 -2.64 -1.68 -6.00
CA PHE A 75 -2.35 -0.31 -6.36
C PHE A 75 -1.25 0.28 -5.48
N LEU A 76 -1.33 0.09 -4.15
CA LEU A 76 -0.32 0.62 -3.23
C LEU A 76 1.06 -0.02 -3.47
N LEU A 77 1.09 -1.33 -3.74
CA LEU A 77 2.31 -2.13 -3.88
C LEU A 77 2.86 -2.22 -5.31
N ASP A 78 2.26 -1.51 -6.28
CA ASP A 78 2.62 -1.61 -7.70
C ASP A 78 2.54 -3.03 -8.28
N ILE A 79 1.60 -3.83 -7.76
CA ILE A 79 1.35 -5.17 -8.28
C ILE A 79 0.52 -5.03 -9.56
N PRO A 80 1.07 -5.38 -10.74
CA PRO A 80 0.28 -5.37 -11.97
C PRO A 80 -0.86 -6.40 -11.82
N GLY A 81 -2.05 -6.06 -12.33
CA GLY A 81 -3.25 -6.89 -12.29
C GLY A 81 -3.04 -8.23 -13.01
N THR A 82 -2.44 -9.19 -12.29
CA THR A 82 -2.07 -10.53 -12.76
C THR A 82 -2.83 -11.60 -11.98
N ALA A 83 -3.98 -11.21 -11.45
CA ALA A 83 -4.92 -12.09 -10.80
C ALA A 83 -5.32 -13.25 -11.73
N ASN A 84 -4.80 -14.45 -11.43
CA ASN A 84 -5.33 -15.68 -12.00
C ASN A 84 -6.75 -15.88 -11.45
N GLN A 85 -7.75 -15.40 -12.21
CA GLN A 85 -9.15 -15.37 -11.80
C GLN A 85 -9.68 -16.77 -11.44
N GLU A 86 -9.18 -17.82 -12.09
CA GLU A 86 -9.57 -19.19 -11.79
C GLU A 86 -9.05 -19.63 -10.41
N LEU A 87 -7.77 -19.35 -10.10
CA LEU A 87 -7.23 -19.62 -8.78
C LEU A 87 -7.95 -18.82 -7.70
N GLN A 88 -8.28 -17.55 -7.96
CA GLN A 88 -9.03 -16.72 -7.01
C GLN A 88 -10.39 -17.32 -6.69
N ARG A 89 -11.20 -17.66 -7.72
CA ARG A 89 -12.50 -18.32 -7.52
C ARG A 89 -12.36 -19.63 -6.76
N ARG A 90 -11.32 -20.42 -7.05
CA ARG A 90 -11.07 -21.69 -6.35
C ARG A 90 -10.75 -21.47 -4.87
N VAL A 91 -9.95 -20.45 -4.54
CA VAL A 91 -9.62 -20.09 -3.16
C VAL A 91 -10.86 -19.59 -2.42
N GLU A 92 -11.62 -18.69 -3.03
CA GLU A 92 -12.90 -18.20 -2.48
C GLU A 92 -13.88 -19.34 -2.22
N HIS A 93 -14.04 -20.25 -3.19
CA HIS A 93 -14.88 -21.43 -3.04
C HIS A 93 -14.40 -22.34 -1.91
N ILE A 94 -13.09 -22.53 -1.73
CA ILE A 94 -12.54 -23.30 -0.61
C ILE A 94 -12.92 -22.66 0.73
N PHE A 95 -12.80 -21.34 0.87
CA PHE A 95 -13.17 -20.66 2.11
C PHE A 95 -14.68 -20.72 2.39
N VAL A 96 -15.52 -20.74 1.35
CA VAL A 96 -16.98 -20.91 1.49
C VAL A 96 -17.35 -22.35 1.86
N VAL A 97 -16.68 -23.36 1.28
CA VAL A 97 -17.00 -24.79 1.51
C VAL A 97 -16.38 -25.32 2.80
N TYR A 98 -15.24 -24.78 3.22
CA TYR A 98 -14.53 -25.15 4.44
C TYR A 98 -14.34 -23.94 5.37
N PRO A 99 -15.43 -23.37 5.92
CA PRO A 99 -15.30 -22.35 6.95
C PRO A 99 -14.71 -23.00 8.21
N GLU A 100 -13.47 -22.62 8.54
CA GLU A 100 -12.75 -22.84 9.81
C GLU A 100 -13.10 -24.13 10.58
N GLY A 101 -12.26 -25.16 10.46
CA GLY A 101 -12.25 -26.30 11.40
C GLY A 101 -12.69 -27.67 10.84
N ARG A 102 -13.18 -27.77 9.60
CA ARG A 102 -13.37 -29.07 8.95
C ARG A 102 -12.10 -29.48 8.22
N LYS A 103 -11.43 -30.54 8.68
CA LYS A 103 -10.38 -31.19 7.89
C LYS A 103 -10.98 -31.63 6.56
N LYS A 104 -10.28 -31.32 5.48
CA LYS A 104 -10.57 -31.84 4.14
C LYS A 104 -10.67 -33.39 4.23
N PRO A 105 -11.66 -34.03 3.60
CA PRO A 105 -11.73 -35.49 3.57
C PRO A 105 -10.48 -36.11 2.92
#